data_AF-A0A183KZH6-F1
#
_entry.id   AF-A0A183KZH6-F1
#
_cell.length_a   1.000
_cell.length_b   1.000
_cell.length_c   1.000
_cell.angle_alpha   90.00
_cell.angle_beta   90.00
_cell.angle_gamma   90.00
#
_symmetry.space_group_name_H-M   'P 1'
#
loop_
_entity.id
_entity.type
_entity.pdbx_description
1 polymer ?
#
loop_
_entity_poly.entity_id
_entity_poly.type
_entity_poly.pdbx_seq_one_letter_code
_entity_poly.pdbx_strand_id
1 'polypeptide(L)'
;MNIFCHISTDDCWKRLFRKLDKDGSGTLDFHEICSLFGGDNSSEVRKSVRNYMKRYDTDRDGRLNIREFLTFVAEQAEHSAV
;
A
#
# COMPACT_ATOMS: atom_id res chain seq x y z
N MET A 1 18.29 14.08 -22.68
CA MET A 1 17.40 13.02 -22.16
C MET A 1 18.05 12.50 -20.89
N ASN A 2 17.64 13.02 -19.73
CA ASN A 2 18.31 12.71 -18.47
C ASN A 2 17.80 11.37 -17.94
N ILE A 3 18.66 10.38 -18.10
CA ILE A 3 18.48 8.96 -17.76
C ILE A 3 18.72 8.71 -16.26
N PHE A 4 18.89 9.78 -15.47
CA PHE A 4 19.01 9.68 -14.03
C PHE A 4 17.62 9.63 -13.41
N CYS A 5 17.02 8.45 -13.53
CA CYS A 5 16.08 7.97 -12.54
C CYS A 5 16.86 7.68 -11.24
N HIS A 6 17.37 8.75 -10.62
CA HIS A 6 17.69 8.79 -9.20
C HIS A 6 16.34 8.90 -8.49
N ILE A 7 15.52 7.85 -8.60
CA ILE A 7 14.29 7.80 -7.82
C ILE A 7 14.77 7.51 -6.41
N SER A 8 14.90 8.56 -5.60
CA SER A 8 14.88 8.41 -4.15
C SER A 8 13.72 7.47 -3.83
N THR A 9 14.00 6.42 -3.07
CA THR A 9 13.09 5.31 -2.78
C THR A 9 11.69 5.82 -2.38
N ASP A 10 11.63 6.97 -1.71
CA ASP A 10 10.43 7.73 -1.36
C ASP A 10 9.46 8.05 -2.51
N ASP A 11 9.96 8.38 -3.71
CA ASP A 11 9.13 8.84 -4.84
C ASP A 11 8.46 7.68 -5.58
N CYS A 12 9.06 6.48 -5.57
CA CYS A 12 8.43 5.26 -6.09
C CYS A 12 7.18 4.92 -5.30
N TRP A 13 7.28 4.92 -3.96
CA TRP A 13 6.18 4.54 -3.08
C TRP A 13 5.09 5.61 -3.03
N LYS A 14 5.45 6.90 -3.07
CA LYS A 14 4.46 7.97 -3.22
C LYS A 14 3.70 7.91 -4.55
N ARG A 15 4.36 7.54 -5.66
CA ARG A 15 3.67 7.33 -6.94
C ARG A 15 2.79 6.10 -6.94
N LEU A 16 3.23 5.03 -6.29
CA LEU A 16 2.43 3.83 -6.13
C LEU A 16 1.20 4.18 -5.30
N PHE A 17 1.38 4.78 -4.13
CA PHE A 17 0.29 5.24 -3.25
C PHE A 17 -0.73 6.10 -4.00
N ARG A 18 -0.29 7.12 -4.75
CA ARG A 18 -1.18 7.95 -5.60
C ARG A 18 -1.88 7.22 -6.73
N LYS A 19 -1.31 6.12 -7.24
CA LYS A 19 -1.98 5.27 -8.23
C LYS A 19 -3.09 4.42 -7.62
N LEU A 20 -2.98 4.15 -6.33
CA LEU A 20 -3.87 3.27 -5.59
C LEU A 20 -5.00 4.05 -4.95
N ASP A 21 -4.68 5.22 -4.40
CA ASP A 21 -5.58 6.22 -3.85
C ASP A 21 -6.33 6.90 -5.01
N LYS A 22 -7.48 6.33 -5.36
CA LYS A 22 -8.30 6.81 -6.48
C LYS A 22 -9.20 7.96 -6.06
N ASP A 23 -9.58 8.00 -4.79
CA ASP A 23 -10.41 9.07 -4.25
C ASP A 23 -9.58 10.30 -3.82
N GLY A 24 -8.26 10.15 -3.72
CA GLY A 24 -7.33 11.21 -3.33
C GLY A 24 -7.42 11.55 -1.84
N SER A 25 -7.94 10.63 -1.02
CA SER A 25 -8.12 10.81 0.42
C SER A 25 -6.80 10.86 1.18
N GLY A 26 -5.71 10.37 0.59
CA GLY A 26 -4.42 10.21 1.28
C GLY A 26 -4.37 8.96 2.16
N THR A 27 -5.36 8.08 2.04
CA THR A 27 -5.49 6.80 2.74
C THR A 27 -5.96 5.72 1.78
N LEU A 28 -5.52 4.48 1.95
CA LEU A 28 -5.99 3.36 1.14
C LEU A 28 -7.10 2.61 1.86
N ASP A 29 -8.31 2.70 1.33
CA ASP A 29 -9.45 1.98 1.87
C ASP A 29 -9.39 0.48 1.59
N PHE A 30 -10.14 -0.30 2.38
CA PHE A 30 -10.33 -1.73 2.14
C PHE A 30 -10.78 -2.02 0.71
N HIS A 31 -11.65 -1.15 0.17
CA HIS A 31 -12.17 -1.29 -1.18
C HIS A 31 -11.11 -1.03 -2.24
N GLU A 32 -10.27 -0.02 -2.03
CA GLU A 32 -9.19 0.34 -2.95
C GLU A 32 -8.12 -0.74 -2.97
N ILE A 33 -7.74 -1.26 -1.80
CA ILE A 33 -6.79 -2.37 -1.67
C ILE A 33 -7.37 -3.66 -2.26
N CYS A 34 -8.65 -3.97 -2.02
CA CYS A 34 -9.29 -5.13 -2.62
C CYS A 34 -9.36 -5.01 -4.16
N SER A 35 -9.60 -3.81 -4.67
CA SER A 35 -9.57 -3.52 -6.11
C SER A 35 -8.16 -3.66 -6.69
N LEU A 36 -7.14 -3.43 -5.89
CA LEU A 36 -5.72 -3.54 -6.23
C LEU A 36 -5.27 -5.00 -6.40
N PHE A 37 -5.68 -5.86 -5.47
CA PHE A 37 -5.30 -7.28 -5.43
C PHE A 37 -6.02 -8.16 -6.47
N GLY A 38 -6.77 -7.55 -7.39
CA GLY A 38 -7.31 -8.25 -8.56
C GLY A 38 -8.80 -8.09 -8.78
N GLY A 39 -9.48 -7.12 -8.16
CA GLY A 39 -10.87 -6.74 -8.49
C GLY A 39 -11.95 -7.80 -8.19
N ASP A 40 -11.56 -9.05 -7.97
CA ASP A 40 -12.42 -10.11 -7.51
C ASP A 40 -12.63 -9.92 -6.01
N ASN A 41 -13.83 -9.51 -5.64
CA ASN A 41 -14.33 -9.46 -4.25
C ASN A 41 -14.48 -10.88 -3.64
N SER A 42 -13.57 -11.79 -4.00
CA SER A 42 -13.52 -13.15 -3.48
C SER A 42 -13.21 -13.11 -1.98
N SER A 43 -13.86 -14.00 -1.24
CA SER A 43 -13.66 -14.17 0.21
C SER A 43 -12.18 -14.25 0.58
N GLU A 44 -11.36 -14.87 -0.27
CA GLU A 44 -9.93 -15.06 -0.02
C GLU A 44 -9.14 -13.74 -0.11
N VAL A 45 -9.42 -12.89 -1.11
CA VAL A 45 -8.84 -11.54 -1.21
C VAL A 45 -9.26 -10.71 0.00
N ARG A 46 -10.56 -10.76 0.37
CA ARG A 46 -11.06 -10.03 1.54
C ARG A 46 -10.41 -10.47 2.85
N LYS A 47 -10.14 -11.76 3.02
CA LYS A 47 -9.41 -12.30 4.18
C LYS A 47 -7.96 -11.87 4.16
N SER A 48 -7.28 -11.94 3.02
CA SER A 48 -5.90 -11.50 2.87
C SER A 48 -5.76 -10.02 3.19
N VAL A 49 -6.59 -9.15 2.58
CA VAL A 49 -6.59 -7.70 2.83
C VAL A 49 -6.92 -7.39 4.29
N ARG A 50 -7.91 -8.08 4.89
CA ARG A 50 -8.22 -7.90 6.31
C ARG A 50 -7.07 -8.30 7.22
N ASN A 51 -6.38 -9.40 6.92
CA ASN A 51 -5.23 -9.83 7.69
C ASN A 51 -4.06 -8.85 7.54
N TYR A 52 -3.90 -8.30 6.35
CA TYR A 52 -2.95 -7.24 6.03
C TYR A 52 -3.22 -5.97 6.82
N MET A 53 -4.46 -5.46 6.74
CA MET A 53 -4.90 -4.33 7.55
C MET A 53 -4.64 -4.61 9.01
N LYS A 54 -5.14 -5.70 9.57
CA LYS A 54 -4.97 -6.00 11.00
C LYS A 54 -3.51 -6.02 11.49
N ARG A 55 -2.54 -6.19 10.58
CA ARG A 55 -1.12 -6.20 10.90
C ARG A 55 -0.45 -4.83 10.82
N TYR A 56 -0.93 -3.95 9.94
CA TYR A 56 -0.31 -2.66 9.62
C TYR A 56 -1.17 -1.44 9.98
N ASP A 57 -2.49 -1.59 9.91
CA ASP A 57 -3.51 -0.67 10.41
C ASP A 57 -3.42 -0.66 11.95
N THR A 58 -2.69 0.33 12.46
CA THR A 58 -2.36 0.46 13.87
C THR A 58 -3.45 1.23 14.61
N ASP A 59 -4.10 2.16 13.90
CA ASP A 59 -5.22 2.95 14.42
C ASP A 59 -6.58 2.24 14.32
N ARG A 60 -6.63 1.12 13.58
CA ARG A 60 -7.81 0.28 13.32
C ARG A 60 -8.95 1.03 12.67
N ASP A 61 -8.62 2.02 11.84
CA ASP A 61 -9.61 2.77 11.07
C ASP A 61 -10.14 2.01 9.86
N GLY A 62 -9.54 0.86 9.53
CA GLY A 62 -9.91 0.02 8.39
C GLY A 62 -9.42 0.59 7.05
N ARG A 63 -8.42 1.48 7.10
CA ARG A 63 -7.71 2.11 5.99
C ARG A 63 -6.21 1.99 6.27
N LEU A 64 -5.41 2.32 5.27
CA LEU A 64 -3.95 2.38 5.40
C LEU A 64 -3.51 3.78 5.03
N ASN A 65 -3.12 4.56 6.03
CA ASN A 65 -2.62 5.89 5.76
C ASN A 65 -1.19 5.85 5.17
N ILE A 66 -0.75 6.95 4.57
CA ILE A 66 0.57 7.01 3.93
C ILE A 66 1.72 6.67 4.90
N ARG A 67 1.58 6.95 6.21
CA ARG A 67 2.62 6.64 7.20
C ARG A 67 2.70 5.14 7.44
N GLU A 68 1.56 4.50 7.65
CA GLU A 68 1.48 3.03 7.84
C GLU A 68 1.92 2.28 6.59
N PHE A 69 1.56 2.79 5.40
CA PHE A 69 2.03 2.24 4.13
C PHE A 69 3.55 2.36 3.96
N LEU A 70 4.14 3.50 4.34
CA LEU A 70 5.60 3.67 4.31
C LEU A 70 6.30 2.74 5.31
N THR A 71 5.74 2.55 6.50
CA THR A 71 6.24 1.58 7.48
C THR A 71 6.18 0.16 6.94
N PHE A 72 5.05 -0.22 6.34
CA PHE A 72 4.87 -1.51 5.68
C PHE A 72 5.96 -1.76 4.62
N VAL A 73 6.13 -0.79 3.72
CA VAL A 73 7.11 -0.86 2.64
C VAL A 73 8.54 -0.93 3.18
N ALA A 74 8.86 -0.15 4.21
CA ALA A 74 10.18 -0.15 4.81
C ALA A 74 10.51 -1.53 5.40
N GLU A 75 9.57 -2.15 6.12
CA GLU A 75 9.73 -3.51 6.65
C GLU A 75 9.81 -4.57 5.53
N GLN A 76 9.09 -4.39 4.43
CA GLN A 76 9.14 -5.33 3.30
C GLN A 76 10.41 -5.20 2.45
N ALA A 77 10.97 -3.99 2.35
CA ALA A 77 12.23 -3.75 1.64
C ALA A 77 13.42 -4.42 2.34
N GLU A 78 13.42 -4.52 3.67
CA GLU A 78 14.47 -5.21 4.43
C GLU A 78 14.39 -6.74 4.30
N HIS A 79 13.21 -7.29 4.04
CA HIS A 79 13.04 -8.75 3.96
C HIS A 79 13.46 -9.37 2.61
N SER A 80 13.83 -8.54 1.61
CA SER A 80 14.33 -9.01 0.31
C SER A 80 15.84 -8.81 0.12
N ALA A 81 16.56 -8.39 1.16
CA ALA A 81 18.01 -8.19 1.15
C ALA A 81 18.81 -9.35 1.77
N VAL A 82 18.18 -10.52 1.98
CA VAL A 82 18.84 -11.76 2.46
C VAL A 82 18.95 -12.78 1.35
#